data_AF-A0AAW8RUJ0-F1
#
_entry.id   AF-A0AAW8RUJ0-F1
#
_cell.length_a   1.000
_cell.length_b   1.000
_cell.length_c   1.000
_cell.angle_alpha   90.00
_cell.angle_beta   90.00
_cell.angle_gamma   90.00
#
_symmetry.space_group_name_H-M   'P 1'
#
loop_
_entity.id
_entity.type
_entity.pdbx_description
1 polymer ?
#
loop_
_entity_poly.entity_id
_entity_poly.type
_entity_poly.pdbx_seq_one_letter_code
_entity_poly.pdbx_strand_id
1 'polypeptide(L)' 'MCQECKRRGRNTRGTIIHHIVEAREDLSLFWSVDNLECICVACHNREHPERSGGKKKPKPKSHIVKMYSTPER' A
#
# COMPACT_ATOMS: atom_id res chain seq x y z
N MET A 1 18.74 0.14 -8.88
CA MET A 1 18.31 -1.25 -9.17
C MET A 1 17.46 -1.73 -8.00
N CYS A 2 16.42 -2.54 -8.23
CA CYS A 2 15.62 -3.10 -7.14
C CYS A 2 16.48 -4.06 -6.30
N GLN A 3 16.70 -3.72 -5.02
CA GLN A 3 17.56 -4.52 -4.13
C GLN A 3 16.97 -5.91 -3.89
N GLU A 4 15.66 -5.99 -3.69
CA GLU A 4 14.97 -7.26 -3.46
C GLU A 4 14.99 -8.19 -4.68
N CYS A 5 14.82 -7.64 -5.89
CA CYS A 5 15.00 -8.42 -7.12
C CYS A 5 16.44 -8.91 -7.27
N LYS A 6 17.43 -8.06 -6.96
CA LYS A 6 18.85 -8.42 -7.00
C LYS A 6 19.19 -9.57 -6.05
N ARG A 7 18.67 -9.55 -4.80
CA ARG A 7 18.81 -10.66 -3.84
C ARG A 7 18.26 -11.98 -4.38
N ARG A 8 17.22 -11.92 -5.23
CA ARG A 8 16.59 -13.07 -5.88
C ARG A 8 17.18 -13.41 -7.25
N GLY A 9 18.32 -12.83 -7.64
CA GLY A 9 18.97 -13.07 -8.94
C GLY A 9 18.24 -12.45 -10.15
N ARG A 10 17.34 -11.48 -9.93
CA ARG A 10 16.58 -10.80 -10.98
C ARG A 10 17.07 -9.37 -11.18
N ASN A 11 17.14 -8.95 -12.43
CA ASN A 11 17.57 -7.60 -12.80
C ASN A 11 16.36 -6.73 -13.11
N THR A 12 15.83 -6.02 -12.11
CA THR A 12 14.63 -5.18 -12.26
C THR A 12 14.91 -3.76 -11.80
N ARG A 13 14.56 -2.77 -12.62
CA ARG A 13 14.72 -1.36 -12.27
C ARG A 13 13.92 -1.03 -11.00
N GLY A 14 14.61 -0.42 -10.02
CA GLY A 14 13.98 0.12 -8.82
C GLY A 14 13.46 1.53 -9.13
N THR A 15 12.26 1.83 -8.66
CA THR A 15 11.56 3.10 -8.94
C THR A 15 11.05 3.79 -7.68
N ILE A 16 11.00 3.06 -6.56
CA ILE A 16 10.47 3.54 -5.28
C ILE A 16 11.56 3.38 -4.22
N ILE A 17 11.62 4.32 -3.29
CA ILE A 17 12.39 4.21 -2.05
C ILE A 17 11.44 3.70 -0.96
N HIS A 18 11.82 2.59 -0.32
CA HIS A 18 11.06 1.92 0.73
C HIS A 18 11.85 1.97 2.04
N HIS A 19 11.14 2.12 3.16
CA HIS A 19 11.74 2.08 4.50
C HIS A 19 11.68 0.65 5.01
N ILE A 20 12.82 0.09 5.41
CA ILE A 20 12.92 -1.28 5.95
C ILE A 20 12.17 -1.37 7.29
N VAL A 21 12.43 -0.40 8.17
CA VAL A 21 11.66 -0.14 9.39
C VAL A 21 10.69 0.98 9.10
N GLU A 22 9.40 0.69 9.25
CA GLU A 22 8.35 1.68 9.01
C GLU A 22 8.43 2.83 10.03
N ALA A 23 8.06 4.03 9.57
CA ALA A 23 8.01 5.24 10.41
C ALA A 23 7.14 5.09 11.67
N ARG A 24 6.16 4.18 11.65
CA ARG A 24 5.27 3.90 12.79
C ARG A 24 5.97 3.13 13.91
N GLU A 25 7.03 2.41 13.59
CA GLU A 25 7.77 1.57 14.54
C GLU A 25 8.90 2.36 15.17
N ASP A 26 9.71 3.04 14.34
CA ASP A 26 10.78 3.92 14.84
C ASP A 26 10.96 5.14 13.93
N LEU A 27 10.59 6.30 14.46
CA LEU A 27 10.68 7.57 13.74
C LEU A 27 12.14 8.06 13.62
N SER A 28 13.04 7.62 14.50
CA SER A 28 14.44 8.04 14.49
C SER A 28 15.18 7.52 13.26
N LEU A 29 14.74 6.38 12.72
CA LEU A 29 15.33 5.72 11.55
C LEU A 29 14.75 6.22 10.23
N PHE A 30 13.77 7.13 10.24
CA PHE A 30 13.06 7.56 9.04
C PHE A 30 13.99 8.16 7.97
N TRP A 31 14.98 8.94 8.39
CA TRP A 31 15.95 9.58 7.49
C TRP A 31 17.28 8.81 7.37
N SER A 32 17.40 7.65 8.03
CA SER A 32 18.63 6.87 7.98
C SER A 32 18.77 6.21 6.60
N VAL A 33 19.90 6.46 5.92
CA VAL A 33 20.18 5.86 4.60
C VAL A 33 20.20 4.33 4.69
N ASP A 34 20.67 3.79 5.81
CA ASP A 34 20.71 2.34 6.05
C ASP A 34 19.31 1.73 6.21
N ASN A 35 18.31 2.55 6.50
CA ASN A 35 16.91 2.15 6.60
C ASN A 35 16.15 2.29 5.26
N LEU A 36 16.78 2.82 4.21
CA LEU A 36 16.14 3.05 2.91
C LEU A 36 16.64 2.06 1.86
N GLU A 37 15.71 1.38 1.18
CA GLU A 37 16.05 0.52 0.05
C GLU A 37 15.30 0.91 -1.23
N CYS A 38 16.01 0.87 -2.36
CA CYS A 38 15.41 1.12 -3.67
C CYS A 38 14.80 -0.19 -4.20
N ILE A 39 13.48 -0.21 -4.38
CA ILE A 39 12.73 -1.38 -4.84
C ILE A 39 11.82 -1.05 -6.02
N CYS A 40 11.32 -2.09 -6.71
CA CYS A 40 10.32 -1.93 -7.77
C CYS A 40 8.91 -1.89 -7.18
N VAL A 41 7.95 -1.36 -7.94
CA VAL A 41 6.53 -1.26 -7.52
C VAL A 41 5.96 -2.61 -7.07
N ALA A 42 6.30 -3.70 -7.77
CA ALA A 42 5.81 -5.03 -7.44
C ALA A 42 6.34 -5.55 -6.08
N CYS A 43 7.60 -5.23 -5.73
CA CYS A 43 8.15 -5.56 -4.42
C CYS A 43 7.54 -4.67 -3.35
N HIS A 44 7.44 -3.36 -3.58
CA HIS A 44 6.84 -2.42 -2.63
C HIS A 44 5.40 -2.80 -2.25
N ASN A 45 4.59 -3.19 -3.25
CA ASN A 45 3.20 -3.61 -3.02
C ASN A 45 3.09 -4.94 -2.25
N ARG A 46 4.12 -5.78 -2.31
CA ARG A 46 4.17 -7.03 -1.54
C ARG A 46 4.43 -6.77 -0.06
N GLU A 47 5.28 -5.80 0.26
CA GLU A 47 5.60 -5.42 1.64
C GLU A 47 4.45 -4.67 2.32
N HIS A 48 3.58 -3.97 1.55
CA HIS A 48 2.39 -3.27 2.06
C HIS A 48 1.07 -3.90 1.56
N PRO A 49 0.72 -5.13 2.00
CA PRO A 49 -0.48 -5.83 1.54
C PRO A 49 -1.80 -5.09 1.92
N GLU A 50 -1.80 -4.26 2.96
CA GLU A 50 -2.93 -3.45 3.40
C GLU A 50 -3.25 -2.30 2.43
N ARG A 51 -2.25 -1.80 1.70
CA ARG A 51 -2.41 -0.76 0.65
C ARG A 51 -2.62 -1.35 -0.74
N SER A 52 -2.31 -2.63 -0.94
CA SER A 52 -2.41 -3.35 -2.22
C SER A 52 -3.82 -3.85 -2.57
N GLY A 53 -4.87 -3.37 -1.90
CA GLY A 53 -6.24 -3.78 -2.21
C GLY A 53 -6.52 -5.24 -1.86
N GLY A 54 -5.94 -5.74 -0.76
CA GLY A 54 -6.23 -7.06 -0.21
C GLY A 54 -7.73 -7.29 0.06
N LYS A 55 -8.15 -8.56 -0.11
CA LYS A 55 -9.53 -9.09 -0.22
C LYS A 55 -10.66 -8.14 0.20
N LYS A 56 -11.53 -7.78 -0.76
CA LYS A 56 -12.80 -7.06 -0.50
C LYS A 56 -13.59 -7.78 0.59
N LYS A 57 -13.79 -7.14 1.75
CA LYS A 57 -14.73 -7.63 2.76
C LYS A 57 -16.15 -7.63 2.13
N PRO A 58 -16.97 -8.69 2.32
CA PRO A 58 -18.33 -8.70 1.78
C PRO A 58 -19.13 -7.55 2.40
N LYS A 59 -19.67 -6.66 1.56
CA LYS A 59 -20.52 -5.56 2.02
C LYS A 59 -21.90 -6.11 2.41
N PRO A 60 -22.44 -5.82 3.61
CA PRO A 60 -23.82 -6.17 3.94
C PRO A 60 -24.79 -5.38 3.05
N LYS A 61 -25.86 -6.03 2.56
CA LYS A 61 -26.89 -5.39 1.74
C LYS A 61 -27.75 -4.50 2.65
N SER A 62 -27.55 -3.19 2.62
CA SER A 62 -28.44 -2.24 3.30
C SER A 62 -29.77 -2.15 2.55
N HIS A 63 -30.90 -2.34 3.24
CA HIS A 63 -32.23 -2.06 2.70
C HIS A 63 -32.39 -0.55 2.52
N ILE A 64 -32.25 -0.06 1.28
CA ILE A 64 -32.45 1.36 0.96
C ILE A 64 -33.95 1.58 0.74
N VAL A 65 -34.62 2.21 1.71
CA VAL A 65 -35.99 2.72 1.50
C VAL A 65 -35.87 4.10 0.85
N LYS A 66 -36.29 4.22 -0.41
CA LYS A 66 -36.35 5.51 -1.12
C LYS A 66 -37.58 6.29 -0.63
N MET A 67 -37.38 7.33 0.17
CA MET A 67 -38.41 8.35 0.39
C MET A 67 -38.40 9.31 -0.81
N TYR A 68 -39.48 9.35 -1.58
CA TYR A 68 -39.71 10.40 -2.57
C TYR A 68 -40.38 11.58 -1.86
N SER A 69 -39.76 12.75 -1.91
CA SER A 69 -40.37 13.99 -1.43
C SER A 69 -41.51 14.37 -2.38
N THR A 70 -42.74 14.41 -1.88
CA THR A 70 -43.87 14.99 -2.62
C THR A 70 -43.63 16.50 -2.80
N PRO A 71 -43.78 17.05 -4.02
CA PRO A 71 -43.65 18.48 -4.23
C PRO A 71 -44.92 19.19 -3.73
N GLU A 72 -44.75 20.21 -2.89
CA GLU A 72 -45.83 21.09 -2.42
C GLU A 72 -46.47 21.86 -3.60
N ARG A 73 -47.76 22.17 -3.41
CA ARG A 73 -48.78 22.61 -4.38
C ARG A 73 -48.60 24.02 -4.92
#